data_AF-A0A935UMT0-F1
#
_entry.id   AF-A0A935UMT0-F1
#
_cell.length_a   1.000
_cell.length_b   1.000
_cell.length_c   1.000
_cell.angle_alpha   90.00
_cell.angle_beta   90.00
_cell.angle_gamma   90.00
#
_symmetry.space_group_name_H-M   'P 1'
#
loop_
_entity.id
_entity.type
_entity.pdbx_description
1 polymer ?
#
loop_
_entity_poly.entity_id
_entity_poly.type
_entity_poly.pdbx_seq_one_letter_code
_entity_poly.pdbx_strand_id
1 'polypeptide(L)'
;MMSASPRRSALAALLAVLLLAGAAAAGTPGTSGFLSLRNPVGAREAAMGGAGVASADGAAAVYWNPARLAFATEGTDLLLQHQRLWGLFDKETAAVAHRTPYGTLGFIFSGLYADEIERYEEDGVGVPLGTFRPYEVALGVNYARTIGEAFAAGVGVKLLHTEIDVYGDTGLAYDVFIAHRAEIPGLWFGASLTNLGPDLNLNDAPFALPQAGRIGLAYDPQQDFFSGKLTVAADVLFPERRQREGSRRR
;
A
#
# COMPACT_ATOMS: atom_id res chain seq x y z
N MET A 1 36.37 -11.40 18.20
CA MET A 1 36.11 -12.29 17.03
C MET A 1 35.68 -11.42 15.85
N MET A 2 36.10 -11.80 14.64
CA MET A 2 36.27 -10.95 13.46
C MET A 2 35.08 -10.03 13.10
N SER A 3 35.31 -8.71 13.10
CA SER A 3 34.46 -7.74 12.40
C SER A 3 34.49 -8.06 10.91
N ALA A 4 33.37 -8.52 10.35
CA ALA A 4 33.26 -8.76 8.93
C ALA A 4 33.47 -7.43 8.18
N SER A 5 34.42 -7.41 7.23
CA SER A 5 34.67 -6.22 6.41
C SER A 5 33.36 -5.75 5.75
N PRO A 6 33.07 -4.44 5.67
CA PRO A 6 31.78 -3.90 5.22
C PRO A 6 31.33 -4.38 3.83
N ARG A 7 32.28 -4.79 2.96
CA ARG A 7 32.00 -5.41 1.66
C ARG A 7 31.31 -6.79 1.76
N ARG A 8 31.64 -7.58 2.79
CA ARG A 8 31.03 -8.89 3.05
C ARG A 8 29.60 -8.75 3.57
N SER A 9 29.33 -7.71 4.36
CA SER A 9 28.00 -7.41 4.90
C SER A 9 27.01 -6.97 3.81
N ALA A 10 27.46 -6.11 2.88
CA ALA A 10 26.65 -5.68 1.74
C ALA A 10 26.35 -6.84 0.76
N LEU A 11 27.35 -7.69 0.50
CA LEU A 11 27.16 -8.88 -0.34
C LEU A 11 26.21 -9.90 0.31
N ALA A 12 26.31 -10.09 1.63
CA ALA A 12 25.42 -10.96 2.39
C ALA A 12 23.97 -10.43 2.42
N ALA A 13 23.78 -9.11 2.56
CA ALA A 13 22.46 -8.48 2.49
C ALA A 13 21.85 -8.61 1.08
N LEU A 14 22.65 -8.40 0.04
CA LEU A 14 22.24 -8.60 -1.35
C LEU A 14 21.85 -10.06 -1.62
N LEU A 15 22.66 -11.02 -1.13
CA LEU A 15 22.34 -12.46 -1.22
C LEU A 15 21.08 -12.81 -0.44
N ALA A 16 20.88 -12.26 0.76
CA ALA A 16 19.69 -12.51 1.57
C ALA A 16 18.42 -12.02 0.88
N VAL A 17 18.47 -10.87 0.20
CA VAL A 17 17.34 -10.37 -0.61
C VAL A 17 17.07 -11.28 -1.81
N LEU A 18 18.11 -11.70 -2.54
CA LEU A 18 17.97 -12.62 -3.67
C LEU A 18 17.41 -13.98 -3.26
N LEU A 19 17.72 -14.45 -2.05
CA LEU A 19 17.20 -15.71 -1.50
C LEU A 19 15.73 -15.58 -1.05
N LEU A 20 15.32 -14.42 -0.52
CA LEU A 20 13.93 -14.15 -0.14
C LEU A 20 13.00 -14.03 -1.37
N ALA A 21 13.51 -13.55 -2.51
CA ALA A 21 12.75 -13.50 -3.76
C ALA A 21 12.30 -14.89 -4.25
N GLY A 22 13.04 -15.95 -3.93
CA GLY A 22 12.71 -17.34 -4.29
C GLY A 22 11.58 -17.97 -3.48
N ALA A 23 11.12 -17.33 -2.40
CA ALA A 23 10.07 -17.85 -1.51
C ALA A 23 8.67 -17.26 -1.79
N ALA A 24 8.48 -16.58 -2.93
CA ALA A 24 7.20 -16.00 -3.31
C ALA A 24 6.13 -17.10 -3.51
N ALA A 25 5.34 -17.34 -2.48
CA ALA A 25 4.14 -18.17 -2.57
C ALA A 25 3.03 -17.34 -3.22
N ALA A 26 2.58 -17.75 -4.41
CA ALA A 26 1.37 -17.20 -5.01
C ALA A 26 0.18 -17.54 -4.11
N GLY A 27 -0.39 -16.52 -3.46
CA GLY A 27 -1.65 -16.68 -2.74
C GLY A 27 -2.79 -17.05 -3.70
N THR A 28 -3.80 -17.76 -3.19
CA THR A 28 -5.04 -17.98 -3.94
C THR A 28 -5.75 -16.65 -4.24
N PRO A 29 -6.44 -16.49 -5.38
CA PRO A 29 -7.20 -15.28 -5.68
C PRO A 29 -8.16 -14.93 -4.53
N GLY A 30 -8.00 -13.74 -3.95
CA GLY A 30 -8.93 -13.21 -2.96
C GLY A 30 -10.14 -12.58 -3.63
N THR A 31 -11.31 -12.67 -2.98
CA THR A 31 -12.57 -12.03 -3.42
C THR A 31 -12.82 -10.68 -2.73
N SER A 32 -11.80 -10.10 -2.10
CA SER A 32 -11.91 -8.76 -1.49
C SER A 32 -12.16 -7.71 -2.58
N GLY A 33 -13.15 -6.85 -2.36
CA GLY A 33 -13.44 -5.72 -3.23
C GLY A 33 -12.46 -4.56 -3.06
N PHE A 34 -12.78 -3.41 -3.64
CA PHE A 34 -12.04 -2.15 -3.49
C PHE A 34 -10.64 -2.16 -4.13
N LEU A 35 -10.60 -2.17 -5.48
CA LEU A 35 -9.36 -2.31 -6.26
C LEU A 35 -8.38 -1.16 -6.00
N SER A 36 -8.86 0.07 -5.82
CA SER A 36 -8.03 1.26 -5.61
C SER A 36 -7.04 1.11 -4.45
N LEU A 37 -7.42 0.38 -3.38
CA LEU A 37 -6.58 0.12 -2.22
C LEU A 37 -5.47 -0.91 -2.47
N ARG A 38 -5.60 -1.75 -3.51
CA ARG A 38 -4.61 -2.78 -3.87
C ARG A 38 -3.54 -2.26 -4.84
N ASN A 39 -3.88 -1.29 -5.68
CA ASN A 39 -2.95 -0.78 -6.69
C ASN A 39 -1.84 0.08 -6.04
N PRO A 40 -0.56 -0.15 -6.40
CA PRO A 40 0.57 0.54 -5.78
C PRO A 40 0.54 2.05 -6.04
N VAL A 41 0.94 2.82 -5.03
CA VAL A 41 1.19 4.27 -5.12
C VAL A 41 2.69 4.52 -5.14
N GLY A 42 3.13 5.42 -6.02
CA GLY A 42 4.53 5.68 -6.30
C GLY A 42 5.04 4.87 -7.49
N ALA A 43 5.55 5.57 -8.51
CA ALA A 43 6.11 4.92 -9.70
C ALA A 43 7.35 4.07 -9.38
N ARG A 44 8.16 4.53 -8.42
CA ARG A 44 9.35 3.82 -7.95
C ARG A 44 8.96 2.52 -7.24
N GLU A 45 8.01 2.57 -6.33
CA GLU A 45 7.55 1.42 -5.57
C GLU A 45 6.83 0.41 -6.47
N ALA A 46 6.03 0.89 -7.44
CA ALA A 46 5.45 0.04 -8.48
C ALA A 46 6.53 -0.64 -9.34
N ALA A 47 7.58 0.07 -9.74
CA ALA A 47 8.70 -0.48 -10.51
C ALA A 47 9.56 -1.47 -9.71
N MET A 48 9.61 -1.33 -8.37
CA MET A 48 10.27 -2.27 -7.46
C MET A 48 9.38 -3.48 -7.09
N GLY A 49 8.37 -3.80 -7.92
CA GLY A 49 7.49 -4.94 -7.69
C GLY A 49 6.53 -4.77 -6.51
N GLY A 50 6.25 -3.53 -6.09
CA GLY A 50 5.44 -3.24 -4.92
C GLY A 50 6.18 -3.36 -3.59
N ALA A 51 7.52 -3.36 -3.61
CA ALA A 51 8.32 -3.23 -2.40
C ALA A 51 8.36 -1.76 -1.95
N GLY A 52 7.67 -1.44 -0.85
CA GLY A 52 7.52 -0.07 -0.35
C GLY A 52 7.50 0.05 1.17
N VAL A 53 7.28 -1.04 1.91
CA VAL A 53 7.01 -1.00 3.36
C VAL A 53 8.24 -0.55 4.15
N ALA A 54 9.43 -0.92 3.70
CA ALA A 54 10.70 -0.48 4.27
C ALA A 54 11.47 0.49 3.35
N SER A 55 11.06 0.66 2.09
CA SER A 55 11.81 1.34 1.04
C SER A 55 11.15 2.59 0.47
N ALA A 56 9.85 2.80 0.67
CA ALA A 56 9.16 4.01 0.22
C ALA A 56 9.61 5.22 1.04
N ASP A 57 9.71 6.37 0.39
CA ASP A 57 10.06 7.64 1.02
C ASP A 57 9.14 8.75 0.49
N GLY A 58 9.23 9.93 1.10
CA GLY A 58 8.41 11.09 0.83
C GLY A 58 6.90 10.81 0.84
N ALA A 59 6.15 11.49 -0.02
CA ALA A 59 4.69 11.38 -0.06
C ALA A 59 4.19 9.97 -0.44
N ALA A 60 4.97 9.17 -1.17
CA ALA A 60 4.60 7.78 -1.47
C ALA A 60 4.55 6.90 -0.20
N ALA A 61 5.38 7.19 0.80
CA ALA A 61 5.39 6.44 2.04
C ALA A 61 4.09 6.61 2.86
N VAL A 62 3.28 7.65 2.58
CA VAL A 62 1.95 7.79 3.18
C VAL A 62 1.04 6.60 2.85
N TYR A 63 1.16 6.02 1.65
CA TYR A 63 0.43 4.81 1.26
C TYR A 63 1.04 3.54 1.86
N TRP A 64 2.37 3.43 1.87
CA TRP A 64 3.07 2.18 2.23
C TRP A 64 3.33 2.03 3.73
N ASN A 65 4.03 3.02 4.31
CA ASN A 65 4.46 3.01 5.71
C ASN A 65 4.92 4.43 6.15
N PRO A 66 4.02 5.28 6.67
CA PRO A 66 4.37 6.61 7.15
C PRO A 66 5.29 6.57 8.38
N ALA A 67 5.43 5.44 9.09
CA ALA A 67 6.36 5.33 10.22
C ALA A 67 7.83 5.50 9.78
N ARG A 68 8.17 5.17 8.54
CA ARG A 68 9.52 5.40 8.01
C ARG A 68 9.85 6.90 7.92
N LEU A 69 8.86 7.73 7.58
CA LEU A 69 9.05 9.18 7.43
C LEU A 69 9.33 9.90 8.76
N ALA A 70 9.01 9.27 9.89
CA ALA A 70 9.30 9.84 11.20
C ALA A 70 10.81 10.03 11.46
N PHE A 71 11.68 9.35 10.70
CA PHE A 71 13.14 9.52 10.77
C PHE A 71 13.69 10.51 9.74
N ALA A 72 12.87 10.95 8.78
CA ALA A 72 13.29 11.86 7.72
C ALA A 72 13.35 13.30 8.23
N THR A 73 14.11 14.14 7.54
CA THR A 73 14.22 15.56 7.86
C THR A 73 12.88 16.28 7.71
N GLU A 74 12.67 17.31 8.52
CA GLU A 74 11.49 18.18 8.43
C GLU A 74 11.30 18.72 7.01
N GLY A 75 10.04 18.84 6.60
CA GLY A 75 9.70 19.24 5.25
C GLY A 75 8.36 18.70 4.79
N THR A 76 7.97 19.10 3.58
CA THR A 76 6.72 18.67 2.95
C THR A 76 6.99 18.11 1.58
N ASP A 77 6.50 16.90 1.31
CA ASP A 77 6.51 16.31 -0.02
C ASP A 77 5.08 16.18 -0.54
N LEU A 78 4.94 16.32 -1.85
CA LEU A 78 3.70 16.12 -2.60
C LEU A 78 3.93 15.04 -3.65
N LEU A 79 2.96 14.15 -3.79
CA LEU A 79 2.87 13.18 -4.89
C LEU A 79 1.52 13.35 -5.58
N LEU A 80 1.56 13.46 -6.90
CA LEU A 80 0.40 13.37 -7.78
C LEU A 80 0.69 12.26 -8.79
N GLN A 81 -0.25 11.35 -8.96
CA GLN A 81 -0.08 10.16 -9.78
C GLN A 81 -1.37 9.82 -10.52
N HIS A 82 -1.22 9.60 -11.83
CA HIS A 82 -2.23 8.99 -12.69
C HIS A 82 -1.76 7.59 -13.11
N GLN A 83 -2.66 6.60 -13.08
CA GLN A 83 -2.42 5.25 -13.58
C GLN A 83 -3.59 4.80 -14.45
N ARG A 84 -3.30 4.34 -15.67
CA ARG A 84 -4.27 3.64 -16.51
C ARG A 84 -4.10 2.14 -16.37
N LEU A 85 -5.11 1.48 -15.82
CA LEU A 85 -5.10 0.06 -15.48
C LEU A 85 -5.82 -0.74 -16.57
N TRP A 86 -5.03 -1.51 -17.33
CA TRP A 86 -5.50 -2.40 -18.39
C TRP A 86 -6.38 -1.73 -19.47
N GLY A 87 -6.33 -0.40 -19.57
CA GLY A 87 -7.17 0.38 -20.47
C GLY A 87 -8.63 0.52 -20.05
N LEU A 88 -9.01 -0.03 -18.89
CA LEU A 88 -10.40 -0.12 -18.40
C LEU A 88 -10.69 0.85 -17.25
N PHE A 89 -9.71 1.08 -16.39
CA PHE A 89 -9.86 1.94 -15.22
C PHE A 89 -8.74 2.98 -15.19
N ASP A 90 -9.08 4.18 -14.73
CA ASP A 90 -8.13 5.22 -14.41
C ASP A 90 -8.09 5.41 -12.89
N LYS A 91 -6.88 5.51 -12.35
CA LYS A 91 -6.62 5.74 -10.93
C LYS A 91 -5.85 7.04 -10.75
N GLU A 92 -6.46 7.95 -10.01
CA GLU A 92 -5.84 9.18 -9.55
C GLU A 92 -5.41 9.03 -8.10
N THR A 93 -4.24 9.54 -7.75
CA THR A 93 -3.76 9.56 -6.38
C THR A 93 -3.04 10.87 -6.10
N ALA A 94 -3.41 11.51 -4.99
CA ALA A 94 -2.70 12.65 -4.45
C ALA A 94 -2.29 12.32 -3.01
N ALA A 95 -1.02 12.55 -2.65
CA ALA A 95 -0.54 12.33 -1.29
C ALA A 95 0.35 13.49 -0.83
N VAL A 96 0.24 13.85 0.44
CA VAL A 96 1.08 14.86 1.09
C VAL A 96 1.68 14.25 2.34
N ALA A 97 3.00 14.33 2.48
CA ALA A 97 3.71 14.00 3.71
C ALA A 97 4.26 15.28 4.31
N HIS A 98 3.82 15.63 5.52
CA HIS A 98 4.31 16.77 6.27
C HIS A 98 5.05 16.29 7.53
N ARG A 99 6.37 16.48 7.54
CA ARG A 99 7.27 16.01 8.60
C ARG A 99 7.59 17.17 9.55
N THR A 100 7.40 16.93 10.84
CA THR A 100 7.61 17.89 11.93
C THR A 100 8.50 17.28 13.02
N PRO A 101 9.05 18.08 13.97
CA PRO A 101 9.80 17.54 15.11
C PRO A 101 9.00 16.56 15.98
N TYR A 102 7.66 16.65 15.95
CA TYR A 102 6.76 15.86 16.78
C TYR A 102 6.23 14.60 16.06
N GLY A 103 6.61 14.38 14.80
CA GLY A 103 6.13 13.28 13.98
C GLY A 103 5.75 13.73 12.58
N THR A 104 5.23 12.78 11.80
CA THR A 104 4.81 12.97 10.42
C THR A 104 3.29 12.87 10.32
N LEU A 105 2.68 13.84 9.64
CA LEU A 105 1.30 13.78 9.18
C LEU A 105 1.28 13.42 7.70
N GLY A 106 0.44 12.46 7.34
CA GLY A 106 0.22 12.03 5.96
C GLY A 106 -1.22 12.24 5.57
N PHE A 107 -1.46 12.78 4.39
CA PHE A 107 -2.78 12.86 3.76
C PHE A 107 -2.72 12.12 2.44
N ILE A 108 -3.74 11.33 2.13
CA ILE A 108 -3.83 10.62 0.86
C ILE A 108 -5.26 10.64 0.32
N PHE A 109 -5.38 10.91 -0.97
CA PHE A 109 -6.56 10.71 -1.77
C PHE A 109 -6.24 9.65 -2.82
N SER A 110 -7.19 8.74 -3.04
CA SER A 110 -7.14 7.79 -4.14
C SER A 110 -8.53 7.65 -4.74
N GLY A 111 -8.65 7.92 -6.04
CA GLY A 111 -9.87 7.72 -6.80
C GLY A 111 -9.61 6.71 -7.91
N LEU A 112 -10.44 5.69 -8.03
CA LEU A 112 -10.44 4.76 -9.16
C LEU A 112 -11.80 4.86 -9.84
N TYR A 113 -11.83 5.01 -11.14
CA TYR A 113 -13.08 5.08 -11.89
C TYR A 113 -12.91 4.40 -13.24
N ALA A 114 -14.02 3.97 -13.82
CA ALA A 114 -14.08 3.55 -15.21
C ALA A 114 -14.75 4.61 -16.08
N ASP A 115 -14.55 4.47 -17.39
CA ASP A 115 -15.38 5.15 -18.37
C ASP A 115 -16.84 4.68 -18.27
N GLU A 116 -17.71 5.34 -19.02
CA GLU A 116 -19.13 5.05 -19.05
C GLU A 116 -19.44 3.63 -19.55
N ILE A 117 -20.20 2.87 -18.77
CA ILE A 117 -20.59 1.50 -19.06
C ILE A 117 -22.08 1.47 -19.39
N GLU A 118 -22.43 0.76 -20.46
CA GLU A 118 -23.82 0.52 -20.86
C GLU A 118 -24.54 -0.42 -19.88
N ARG A 119 -25.74 -0.02 -19.45
CA ARG A 119 -26.61 -0.83 -18.60
C ARG A 119 -27.48 -1.73 -19.47
N TYR A 120 -27.49 -3.02 -19.19
CA TYR A 120 -28.33 -4.00 -19.87
C TYR A 120 -29.36 -4.60 -18.90
N GLU A 121 -30.44 -5.19 -19.43
CA GLU A 121 -31.32 -6.07 -18.66
C GLU A 121 -30.56 -7.34 -18.22
N GLU A 122 -31.14 -8.10 -17.27
CA GLU A 122 -30.51 -9.26 -16.63
C GLU A 122 -30.04 -10.33 -17.62
N ASP A 123 -30.69 -10.41 -18.78
CA ASP A 123 -30.37 -11.34 -19.87
C ASP A 123 -29.12 -10.93 -20.67
N GLY A 124 -28.60 -9.70 -20.46
CA GLY A 124 -27.39 -9.16 -21.08
C GLY A 124 -27.49 -8.91 -22.59
N VAL A 125 -28.69 -9.05 -23.17
CA VAL A 125 -28.95 -8.91 -24.61
C VAL A 125 -30.08 -7.90 -24.80
N GLY A 126 -29.87 -6.87 -25.62
CA GLY A 126 -30.92 -5.89 -25.91
C GLY A 126 -30.38 -4.48 -26.17
N VAL A 127 -31.29 -3.51 -26.14
CA VAL A 127 -30.95 -2.09 -26.19
C VAL A 127 -30.50 -1.63 -24.80
N PRO A 128 -29.40 -0.88 -24.66
CA PRO A 128 -28.98 -0.36 -23.37
C PRO A 128 -30.09 0.46 -22.70
N LEU A 129 -30.31 0.21 -21.41
CA LEU A 129 -31.28 0.95 -20.56
C LEU A 129 -30.75 2.30 -20.06
N GLY A 130 -29.57 2.69 -20.52
CA GLY A 130 -28.82 3.85 -20.06
C GLY A 130 -27.37 3.47 -19.79
N THR A 131 -26.69 4.32 -19.04
CA THR A 131 -25.28 4.14 -18.71
C THR A 131 -25.00 4.45 -17.25
N PHE A 132 -23.89 3.95 -16.73
CA PHE A 132 -23.41 4.25 -15.38
C PHE A 132 -21.88 4.33 -15.37
N ARG A 133 -21.32 4.93 -14.32
CA ARG A 133 -19.87 5.05 -14.12
C ARG A 133 -19.51 4.50 -12.74
N PRO A 134 -18.87 3.33 -12.65
CA PRO A 134 -18.42 2.82 -11.37
C PRO A 134 -17.20 3.60 -10.88
N TYR A 135 -17.17 3.90 -9.58
CA TYR A 135 -16.03 4.55 -8.97
C TYR A 135 -15.80 4.12 -7.51
N GLU A 136 -14.56 4.28 -7.07
CA GLU A 136 -14.10 4.10 -5.70
C GLU A 136 -13.32 5.34 -5.28
N VAL A 137 -13.55 5.83 -4.08
CA VAL A 137 -12.81 6.92 -3.46
C VAL A 137 -12.34 6.51 -2.08
N ALA A 138 -11.05 6.73 -1.82
CA ALA A 138 -10.44 6.59 -0.52
C ALA A 138 -9.76 7.91 -0.11
N LEU A 139 -10.12 8.41 1.08
CA LEU A 139 -9.50 9.56 1.73
C LEU A 139 -8.86 9.08 3.03
N GLY A 140 -7.55 9.27 3.18
CA GLY A 140 -6.78 8.79 4.32
C GLY A 140 -6.01 9.90 5.03
N VAL A 141 -5.94 9.78 6.35
CA VAL A 141 -5.07 10.58 7.21
C VAL A 141 -4.25 9.66 8.09
N ASN A 142 -2.95 9.89 8.12
CA ASN A 142 -1.99 9.09 8.86
C ASN A 142 -1.17 9.98 9.80
N TYR A 143 -0.81 9.43 10.96
CA TYR A 143 0.17 10.04 11.85
C TYR A 143 1.18 8.99 12.30
N ALA A 144 2.45 9.36 12.29
CA ALA A 144 3.51 8.50 12.77
C ALA A 144 4.60 9.27 13.51
N ARG A 145 5.25 8.63 14.47
CA ARG A 145 6.34 9.24 15.24
C ARG A 145 7.39 8.21 15.65
N THR A 146 8.58 8.70 15.95
CA THR A 146 9.65 7.88 16.53
C THR A 146 9.30 7.49 17.97
N ILE A 147 9.77 6.30 18.35
CA ILE A 147 9.74 5.75 19.70
C ILE A 147 11.18 5.33 20.01
N GLY A 148 11.91 6.20 20.71
CA GLY A 148 13.35 6.05 20.89
C GLY A 148 14.13 6.39 19.62
N GLU A 149 15.36 5.88 19.51
CA GLU A 149 16.31 6.28 18.45
C GLU A 149 16.21 5.44 17.18
N ALA A 150 15.61 4.25 17.27
CA ALA A 150 15.65 3.23 16.22
C ALA A 150 14.27 2.72 15.81
N PHE A 151 13.20 3.02 16.55
CA PHE A 151 11.85 2.56 16.23
C PHE A 151 10.93 3.75 15.93
N ALA A 152 9.94 3.52 15.08
CA ALA A 152 8.83 4.41 14.84
C ALA A 152 7.55 3.60 14.67
N ALA A 153 6.43 4.20 15.07
CA ALA A 153 5.11 3.63 14.88
C ALA A 153 4.16 4.69 14.34
N GLY A 154 3.14 4.24 13.61
CA GLY A 154 2.10 5.10 13.08
C GLY A 154 0.76 4.40 13.00
N VAL A 155 -0.26 5.21 12.86
CA VAL A 155 -1.64 4.79 12.67
C VAL A 155 -2.27 5.61 11.56
N GLY A 156 -3.28 5.02 10.92
CA GLY A 156 -4.03 5.65 9.83
C GLY A 156 -5.52 5.40 9.96
N VAL A 157 -6.30 6.33 9.44
CA VAL A 157 -7.73 6.17 9.21
C VAL A 157 -8.05 6.54 7.78
N LYS A 158 -8.92 5.77 7.14
CA LYS A 158 -9.41 6.00 5.78
C LYS A 158 -10.93 6.02 5.77
N LEU A 159 -11.49 7.00 5.08
CA LEU A 159 -12.88 7.00 4.64
C LEU A 159 -12.93 6.44 3.22
N LEU A 160 -13.73 5.41 3.03
CA LEU A 160 -13.87 4.66 1.80
C LEU A 160 -15.30 4.83 1.28
N HIS A 161 -15.44 5.07 -0.01
CA HIS A 161 -16.72 5.10 -0.70
C HIS A 161 -16.60 4.34 -2.02
N THR A 162 -17.60 3.54 -2.35
CA THR A 162 -17.71 2.89 -3.66
C THR A 162 -19.12 3.01 -4.17
N GLU A 163 -19.24 3.19 -5.47
CA GLU A 163 -20.51 3.20 -6.19
C GLU A 163 -20.36 2.37 -7.46
N ILE A 164 -21.30 1.44 -7.66
CA ILE A 164 -21.45 0.66 -8.89
C ILE A 164 -22.93 0.73 -9.26
N ASP A 165 -23.20 1.41 -10.37
CA ASP A 165 -24.55 1.68 -10.82
C ASP A 165 -25.39 2.43 -9.76
N VAL A 166 -26.49 1.84 -9.27
CA VAL A 166 -27.36 2.43 -8.24
C VAL A 166 -26.99 2.01 -6.82
N TYR A 167 -25.97 1.16 -6.68
CA TYR A 167 -25.54 0.62 -5.40
C TYR A 167 -24.27 1.30 -4.94
N GLY A 168 -24.27 1.78 -3.71
CA GLY A 168 -23.08 2.37 -3.11
C GLY A 168 -23.04 2.16 -1.62
N ASP A 169 -21.83 2.19 -1.08
CA ASP A 169 -21.60 2.05 0.35
C ASP A 169 -20.37 2.84 0.80
N THR A 170 -20.38 3.24 2.06
CA THR A 170 -19.33 4.04 2.68
C THR A 170 -18.89 3.38 3.98
N GLY A 171 -17.57 3.29 4.18
CA GLY A 171 -17.04 2.73 5.42
C GLY A 171 -15.70 3.31 5.83
N LEU A 172 -15.25 2.84 6.98
CA LEU A 172 -13.97 3.24 7.56
C LEU A 172 -12.99 2.08 7.54
N ALA A 173 -11.74 2.41 7.29
CA ALA A 173 -10.60 1.52 7.43
C ALA A 173 -9.55 2.14 8.34
N TYR A 174 -8.79 1.28 9.00
CA TYR A 174 -7.70 1.65 9.89
C TYR A 174 -6.42 0.97 9.44
N ASP A 175 -5.30 1.66 9.65
CA ASP A 175 -3.99 1.15 9.35
C ASP A 175 -3.08 1.27 10.59
N VAL A 176 -2.11 0.36 10.68
CA VAL A 176 -1.07 0.35 11.71
C VAL A 176 0.28 0.13 11.03
N PHE A 177 1.28 0.89 11.45
CA PHE A 177 2.57 0.96 10.80
C PHE A 177 3.71 0.90 11.83
N ILE A 178 4.77 0.19 11.49
CA ILE A 178 6.01 0.14 12.28
C ILE A 178 7.19 0.24 11.33
N ALA A 179 8.21 0.99 11.73
CA ALA A 179 9.50 1.04 11.06
C ALA A 179 10.63 0.92 12.09
N HIS A 180 11.70 0.23 11.72
CA HIS A 180 12.89 0.08 12.53
C HIS A 180 14.15 0.36 11.70
N ARG A 181 14.97 1.30 12.17
CA ARG A 181 16.30 1.57 11.65
C ARG A 181 17.29 0.65 12.34
N ALA A 182 17.89 -0.27 11.59
CA ALA A 182 18.87 -1.19 12.15
C ALA A 182 20.18 -0.45 12.49
N GLU A 183 21.01 -1.06 13.35
CA GLU A 183 22.35 -0.56 13.66
C GLU A 183 23.29 -0.62 12.44
N ILE A 184 23.01 -1.49 11.47
CA ILE A 184 23.72 -1.55 10.21
C ILE A 184 23.31 -0.32 9.36
N PRO A 185 24.24 0.60 9.03
CA PRO A 185 23.89 1.81 8.30
C PRO A 185 23.22 1.50 6.96
N GLY A 186 22.07 2.14 6.73
CA GLY A 186 21.26 1.97 5.53
C GLY A 186 20.30 0.77 5.54
N LEU A 187 20.31 -0.07 6.57
CA LEU A 187 19.37 -1.18 6.71
C LEU A 187 18.12 -0.76 7.49
N TRP A 188 16.96 -1.04 6.89
CA TRP A 188 15.64 -0.73 7.42
C TRP A 188 14.78 -1.98 7.45
N PHE A 189 13.95 -2.07 8.47
CA PHE A 189 12.84 -3.01 8.55
C PHE A 189 11.53 -2.24 8.66
N GLY A 190 10.48 -2.79 8.09
CA GLY A 190 9.14 -2.21 8.16
C GLY A 190 8.08 -3.29 8.26
N ALA A 191 6.97 -2.94 8.90
CA ALA A 191 5.76 -3.74 8.89
C ALA A 191 4.54 -2.83 8.81
N SER A 192 3.49 -3.30 8.14
CA SER A 192 2.20 -2.60 8.10
C SER A 192 1.04 -3.58 8.11
N LEU A 193 -0.04 -3.21 8.79
CA LEU A 193 -1.35 -3.82 8.66
C LEU A 193 -2.28 -2.75 8.11
N THR A 194 -2.90 -3.01 6.96
CA THR A 194 -3.66 -1.99 6.22
C THR A 194 -5.07 -2.45 5.92
N ASN A 195 -5.98 -1.46 5.85
CA ASN A 195 -7.39 -1.61 5.48
C ASN A 195 -8.21 -2.45 6.48
N LEU A 196 -7.87 -2.38 7.77
CA LEU A 196 -8.62 -3.04 8.84
C LEU A 196 -9.96 -2.35 9.03
N GLY A 197 -11.07 -3.07 8.86
CA GLY A 197 -12.39 -2.46 8.94
C GLY A 197 -13.50 -3.49 8.74
N PRO A 198 -14.77 -3.08 8.93
CA PRO A 198 -15.92 -3.91 8.62
C PRO A 198 -16.05 -4.17 7.12
N ASP A 199 -16.86 -5.15 6.77
CA ASP A 199 -17.23 -5.42 5.38
C ASP A 199 -18.13 -4.29 4.87
N LEU A 200 -17.99 -3.95 3.59
CA LEU A 200 -18.91 -3.07 2.88
C LEU A 200 -19.98 -3.91 2.18
N ASN A 201 -21.08 -3.31 1.75
CA ASN A 201 -22.21 -3.99 1.15
C ASN A 201 -22.61 -3.35 -0.19
N LEU A 202 -22.60 -4.13 -1.26
CA LEU A 202 -23.13 -3.71 -2.56
C LEU A 202 -24.27 -4.65 -2.92
N ASN A 203 -25.49 -4.10 -3.09
CA ASN A 203 -26.68 -4.86 -3.48
C ASN A 203 -26.93 -6.11 -2.60
N ASP A 204 -26.97 -5.93 -1.28
CA ASP A 204 -27.13 -7.00 -0.29
C ASP A 204 -26.02 -8.09 -0.30
N ALA A 205 -24.94 -7.89 -1.05
CA ALA A 205 -23.75 -8.72 -1.05
C ALA A 205 -22.62 -8.07 -0.24
N PRO A 206 -22.34 -8.55 0.99
CA PRO A 206 -21.21 -8.06 1.77
C PRO A 206 -19.88 -8.52 1.17
N PHE A 207 -18.92 -7.60 1.08
CA PHE A 207 -17.56 -7.87 0.64
C PHE A 207 -16.54 -7.29 1.61
N ALA A 208 -15.47 -8.05 1.84
CA ALA A 208 -14.40 -7.64 2.72
C ALA A 208 -13.49 -6.61 2.05
N LEU A 209 -13.02 -5.65 2.85
CA LEU A 209 -11.92 -4.76 2.45
C LEU A 209 -10.65 -5.58 2.17
N PRO A 210 -9.77 -5.12 1.28
CA PRO A 210 -8.53 -5.80 0.92
C PRO A 210 -7.49 -5.60 2.03
N GLN A 211 -7.69 -6.31 3.14
CA GLN A 211 -6.80 -6.33 4.29
C GLN A 211 -5.45 -6.92 3.88
N ALA A 212 -4.40 -6.18 4.18
CA ALA A 212 -3.04 -6.55 3.79
C ALA A 212 -2.08 -6.31 4.94
N GLY A 213 -1.50 -7.41 5.42
CA GLY A 213 -0.31 -7.38 6.26
C GLY A 213 0.94 -7.42 5.40
N ARG A 214 1.92 -6.59 5.70
CA ARG A 214 3.21 -6.58 5.00
C ARG A 214 4.36 -6.54 5.99
N ILE A 215 5.42 -7.25 5.67
CA ILE A 215 6.70 -7.19 6.38
C ILE A 215 7.78 -7.01 5.32
N GLY A 216 8.69 -6.08 5.53
CA GLY A 216 9.70 -5.75 4.54
C GLY A 216 11.02 -5.33 5.13
N LEU A 217 12.05 -5.38 4.29
CA LEU A 217 13.35 -4.83 4.57
C LEU A 217 13.87 -4.04 3.37
N ALA A 218 14.68 -3.02 3.65
CA ALA A 218 15.36 -2.24 2.62
C ALA A 218 16.80 -1.98 3.04
N TYR A 219 17.71 -2.00 2.07
CA TYR A 219 19.12 -1.72 2.26
C TYR A 219 19.60 -0.69 1.24
N ASP A 220 20.06 0.44 1.77
CA ASP A 220 20.69 1.52 1.03
C ASP A 220 22.20 1.50 1.32
N PRO A 221 23.04 0.87 0.47
CA PRO A 221 24.46 0.71 0.76
C PRO A 221 25.15 2.09 0.82
N GLN A 222 25.71 2.44 1.97
CA GLN A 222 26.37 3.74 2.17
C GLN A 222 27.85 3.77 1.72
N GLN A 223 28.33 2.72 1.06
CA GLN A 223 29.72 2.61 0.60
C GLN A 223 29.91 3.36 -0.73
N ASP A 224 31.02 4.09 -0.86
CA ASP A 224 31.38 5.04 -1.93
C ASP A 224 30.63 4.87 -3.26
N PHE A 225 30.84 3.75 -3.97
CA PHE A 225 30.32 3.59 -5.32
C PHE A 225 28.78 3.52 -5.37
N PHE A 226 28.14 2.90 -4.36
CA PHE A 226 26.70 2.63 -4.33
C PHE A 226 25.89 3.62 -3.48
N SER A 227 26.57 4.46 -2.70
CA SER A 227 25.92 5.45 -1.84
C SER A 227 24.99 6.36 -2.62
N GLY A 228 23.69 6.33 -2.28
CA GLY A 228 22.63 7.09 -2.94
C GLY A 228 22.26 6.62 -4.35
N LYS A 229 22.85 5.52 -4.85
CA LYS A 229 22.61 5.02 -6.23
C LYS A 229 21.84 3.70 -6.27
N LEU A 230 21.88 2.93 -5.20
CA LEU A 230 21.24 1.62 -5.13
C LEU A 230 20.41 1.52 -3.85
N THR A 231 19.16 1.11 -4.02
CA THR A 231 18.32 0.60 -2.94
C THR A 231 17.94 -0.82 -3.30
N VAL A 232 18.08 -1.73 -2.34
CA VAL A 232 17.60 -3.10 -2.47
C VAL A 232 16.49 -3.30 -1.45
N ALA A 233 15.32 -3.77 -1.88
CA ALA A 233 14.17 -3.96 -1.00
C ALA A 233 13.48 -5.29 -1.27
N ALA A 234 12.87 -5.85 -0.23
CA ALA A 234 12.05 -7.05 -0.32
C ALA A 234 10.90 -6.94 0.67
N ASP A 235 9.68 -7.14 0.19
CA ASP A 235 8.46 -7.14 0.98
C ASP A 235 7.75 -8.49 0.82
N VAL A 236 7.23 -9.01 1.92
CA VAL A 236 6.31 -10.16 1.96
C VAL A 236 4.92 -9.63 2.29
N LEU A 237 3.96 -9.95 1.43
CA LEU A 237 2.55 -9.58 1.57
C LEU A 237 1.74 -10.78 2.05
N PHE A 238 1.02 -10.60 3.15
CA PHE A 238 0.08 -11.55 3.72
C PHE A 238 -1.36 -11.00 3.51
N PRO A 239 -2.14 -11.54 2.57
CA PRO A 239 -3.54 -11.16 2.42
C PRO A 239 -4.37 -11.76 3.56
N GLU A 240 -5.11 -10.93 4.30
CA GLU A 240 -5.59 -11.31 5.64
C GLU A 240 -7.05 -11.80 5.70
N ARG A 241 -7.87 -11.58 4.65
CA ARG A 241 -9.26 -12.08 4.60
C ARG A 241 -9.66 -12.78 3.31
N ARG A 242 -10.07 -14.04 3.46
CA ARG A 242 -10.91 -14.80 2.53
C ARG A 242 -12.37 -14.55 2.92
N GLN A 243 -13.27 -14.22 1.98
CA GLN A 243 -14.71 -14.29 2.27
C GLN A 243 -14.99 -15.69 2.81
N ARG A 244 -15.63 -15.78 3.98
CA ARG A 244 -16.26 -17.03 4.39
C ARG A 244 -17.33 -17.32 3.34
N GLU A 245 -17.24 -18.44 2.64
CA GLU A 245 -18.36 -18.98 1.86
C GLU A 245 -19.52 -19.23 2.84
N GLY A 246 -20.35 -18.20 3.03
CA GLY A 246 -21.61 -18.29 3.75
C GLY A 246 -22.62 -18.96 2.83
N SER A 247 -23.13 -20.10 3.28
CA SER A 247 -24.07 -20.99 2.59
C SER A 247 -25.05 -20.27 1.67
N ARG A 248 -25.15 -20.73 0.41
CA ARG A 248 -26.41 -20.70 -0.35
C ARG A 248 -27.51 -21.25 0.57
N ARG A 249 -28.27 -20.39 1.22
CA ARG A 249 -29.57 -20.79 1.76
C ARG A 249 -30.48 -20.91 0.54
N ARG A 250 -30.86 -22.15 0.27
CA ARG A 250 -31.99 -22.51 -0.59
C ARG A 250 -33.27 -21.92 -0.03
#